data_AF-A0A9P8YG99-F1
#
_entry.id   AF-A0A9P8YG99-F1
#
_cell.length_a   1.000
_cell.length_b   1.000
_cell.length_c   1.000
_cell.angle_alpha   90.00
_cell.angle_beta   90.00
_cell.angle_gamma   90.00
#
_symmetry.space_group_name_H-M   'P 1'
#
loop_
_entity.id
_entity.type
_entity.pdbx_description
1 polymer ?
#
loop_
_entity_poly.entity_id
_entity_poly.type
_entity_poly.pdbx_seq_one_letter_code
_entity_poly.pdbx_strand_id
1 'polypeptide(L)'
;MRVLQAGCTALEAVEAAIKVLEDKEIANAGFGSNLAIDGTVECDATIVDHLGRSGAVGAVSNIKNPVSLASLVLEHSRRPLSLRRVPPNLLVGEGARDFATEHGMPLVPNSWLVSRDARDRYLKWEQDLKRAEASGISSSPPASGATTSSTTPNSGEQDAHPGAYRDHAKAVQTGVWNEGQVDSPSLGSARGSQPTSSQASPLPSPGRSSIGRPPRVITGNIDKSPEHSHGHLPAGNHGGDAACDLPTITSDSDEPLHVDTAEEVAQDLITDTVGAIAIDQDGRIAAASSSGGIGMKHRGRVGPAALVGVGTSVIPQDDSDEEGVSVAAVTSGTGEHMATTMASQKCAERLYQWTRRGEGGADVAADDEATILDSFICEDFQKHPGVRNSTSAGAIGVMAVKKSKSGFYLYFAHNTDSFALASMASTDREPLCVMSRLRENNYGVSQGARKIHIK
;
A
#
# COMPACT_ATOMS: atom_id res chain seq x y z
N MET A 1 21.61 2.07 5.23
CA MET A 1 23.01 2.53 5.34
C MET A 1 24.06 1.44 5.38
N ARG A 2 24.02 0.45 6.28
CA ARG A 2 25.05 -0.63 6.30
C ARG A 2 25.22 -1.33 4.95
N VAL A 3 24.11 -1.58 4.24
CA VAL A 3 24.10 -2.15 2.88
C VAL A 3 24.86 -1.26 1.89
N LEU A 4 24.58 0.04 1.86
CA LEU A 4 25.31 1.00 1.01
C LEU A 4 26.79 1.11 1.39
N GLN A 5 27.13 1.11 2.68
CA GLN A 5 28.52 1.15 3.15
C GLN A 5 29.32 -0.11 2.76
N ALA A 6 28.63 -1.23 2.53
CA ALA A 6 29.24 -2.46 2.01
C ALA A 6 29.45 -2.42 0.48
N GLY A 7 29.10 -1.33 -0.20
CA GLY A 7 29.24 -1.17 -1.63
C GLY A 7 28.10 -1.74 -2.46
N CYS A 8 26.99 -2.13 -1.82
CA CYS A 8 25.78 -2.59 -2.52
C CYS A 8 25.06 -1.43 -3.21
N THR A 9 24.24 -1.79 -4.19
CA THR A 9 23.45 -0.85 -4.99
C THR A 9 22.31 -0.21 -4.19
N ALA A 10 21.78 0.90 -4.71
CA ALA A 10 20.61 1.56 -4.14
C ALA A 10 19.39 0.62 -4.09
N LEU A 11 19.26 -0.26 -5.09
CA LEU A 11 18.19 -1.24 -5.20
C LEU A 11 18.22 -2.25 -4.04
N GLU A 12 19.39 -2.83 -3.76
CA GLU A 12 19.59 -3.74 -2.63
C GLU A 12 19.36 -3.03 -1.29
N ALA A 13 19.75 -1.76 -1.19
CA ALA A 13 19.56 -0.97 0.01
C ALA A 13 18.07 -0.67 0.31
N VAL A 14 17.27 -0.32 -0.69
CA VAL A 14 15.82 -0.12 -0.49
C VAL A 14 15.10 -1.43 -0.21
N GLU A 15 15.47 -2.53 -0.87
CA GLU A 15 14.91 -3.86 -0.58
C GLU A 15 15.19 -4.23 0.88
N ALA A 16 16.45 -4.11 1.33
CA ALA A 16 16.81 -4.42 2.71
C ALA A 16 16.09 -3.52 3.73
N ALA A 17 15.92 -2.24 3.43
CA ALA A 17 15.20 -1.31 4.31
C ALA A 17 13.72 -1.70 4.46
N ILE A 18 13.03 -2.00 3.36
CA ILE A 18 11.62 -2.41 3.39
C ILE A 18 11.48 -3.78 4.09
N LYS A 19 12.37 -4.75 3.86
CA LYS A 19 12.33 -6.04 4.56
C LYS A 19 12.39 -5.89 6.08
N VAL A 20 13.22 -4.97 6.57
CA VAL A 20 13.29 -4.68 8.01
C VAL A 20 11.95 -4.15 8.53
N LEU A 21 11.21 -3.37 7.73
CA LEU A 21 9.89 -2.87 8.10
C LEU A 21 8.80 -3.94 7.98
N GLU A 22 8.83 -4.75 6.91
CA GLU A 22 7.92 -5.88 6.71
C GLU A 22 8.06 -6.98 7.77
N ASP A 23 9.24 -7.11 8.39
CA ASP A 23 9.48 -8.07 9.46
C ASP A 23 8.97 -7.56 10.83
N LYS A 24 8.39 -6.36 10.92
CA LYS A 24 7.96 -5.73 12.17
C LYS A 24 6.45 -5.58 12.22
N GLU A 25 5.85 -6.16 13.27
CA GLU A 25 4.40 -6.12 13.56
C GLU A 25 3.78 -4.72 13.58
N ILE A 26 4.56 -3.70 13.92
CA ILE A 26 4.09 -2.31 13.98
C ILE A 26 3.70 -1.74 12.61
N ALA A 27 4.22 -2.32 11.52
CA ALA A 27 3.95 -1.86 10.17
C ALA A 27 2.81 -2.66 9.54
N ASN A 28 1.94 -1.98 8.81
CA ASN A 28 0.95 -2.65 7.96
C ASN A 28 1.60 -3.09 6.62
N ALA A 29 2.59 -3.98 6.69
CA ALA A 29 3.28 -4.58 5.55
C ALA A 29 3.95 -5.89 5.99
N GLY A 30 3.87 -6.94 5.17
CA GLY A 30 4.44 -8.24 5.53
C GLY A 30 3.82 -8.82 6.82
N PHE A 31 4.65 -9.03 7.84
CA PHE A 31 4.22 -9.45 9.16
C PHE A 31 3.60 -8.28 9.93
N GLY A 32 2.31 -8.40 10.28
CA GLY A 32 1.54 -7.29 10.89
C GLY A 32 0.58 -6.59 9.93
N SER A 33 0.56 -7.02 8.66
CA SER A 33 -0.43 -6.57 7.68
C SER A 33 -1.87 -6.78 8.14
N ASN A 34 -2.73 -5.85 7.75
CA ASN A 34 -4.16 -5.96 7.93
C ASN A 34 -4.73 -7.17 7.19
N LEU A 35 -5.77 -7.76 7.77
CA LEU A 35 -6.43 -8.95 7.24
C LEU A 35 -7.56 -8.55 6.29
N ALA A 36 -7.72 -9.31 5.21
CA ALA A 36 -8.89 -9.24 4.33
C ALA A 36 -10.15 -9.73 5.06
N ILE A 37 -11.32 -9.56 4.43
CA ILE A 37 -12.62 -9.92 5.02
C ILE A 37 -12.70 -11.38 5.48
N ASP A 38 -11.99 -12.29 4.81
CA ASP A 38 -11.91 -13.72 5.13
C ASP A 38 -10.81 -14.08 6.14
N GLY A 39 -10.11 -13.09 6.68
CA GLY A 39 -9.00 -13.27 7.62
C GLY A 39 -7.64 -13.56 6.97
N THR A 40 -7.54 -13.52 5.64
CA THR A 40 -6.28 -13.77 4.91
C THR A 40 -5.41 -12.51 4.85
N VAL A 41 -4.10 -12.65 5.05
CA VAL A 41 -3.12 -11.60 4.71
C VAL A 41 -2.79 -11.63 3.22
N GLU A 42 -3.02 -10.51 2.54
CA GLU A 42 -2.59 -10.25 1.16
C GLU A 42 -1.83 -8.94 1.09
N CYS A 43 -0.65 -8.94 0.45
CA CYS A 43 0.22 -7.78 0.40
C CYS A 43 0.44 -7.27 -1.02
N ASP A 44 0.81 -6.00 -1.09
CA ASP A 44 1.14 -5.26 -2.29
C ASP A 44 2.55 -4.67 -2.13
N ALA A 45 3.41 -4.77 -3.14
CA ALA A 45 4.75 -4.17 -3.09
C ALA A 45 5.29 -3.83 -4.47
N THR A 46 6.12 -2.79 -4.55
CA THR A 46 6.79 -2.32 -5.76
C THR A 46 8.21 -1.91 -5.43
N ILE A 47 9.12 -2.16 -6.36
CA ILE A 47 10.48 -1.64 -6.34
C ILE A 47 10.84 -1.09 -7.72
N VAL A 48 11.51 0.06 -7.75
CA VAL A 48 11.86 0.80 -8.96
C VAL A 48 13.34 1.18 -8.91
N ASP A 49 14.06 0.92 -9.99
CA ASP A 49 15.48 1.25 -10.13
C ASP A 49 15.74 2.64 -10.72
N HIS A 50 17.02 2.99 -10.81
CA HIS A 50 17.50 4.29 -11.33
C HIS A 50 17.19 4.56 -12.81
N LEU A 51 16.78 3.54 -13.58
CA LEU A 51 16.33 3.69 -14.96
C LEU A 51 14.80 3.74 -15.07
N GLY A 52 14.08 3.80 -13.94
CA GLY A 52 12.63 3.74 -13.90
C GLY A 52 12.04 2.35 -14.17
N ARG A 53 12.87 1.30 -14.25
CA ARG A 53 12.39 -0.08 -14.43
C ARG A 53 11.87 -0.59 -13.11
N SER A 54 10.77 -1.34 -13.17
CA SER A 54 10.05 -1.77 -11.99
C SER A 54 9.80 -3.28 -11.94
N GLY A 55 9.64 -3.76 -10.72
CA GLY A 55 9.04 -5.05 -10.41
C GLY A 55 8.00 -4.84 -9.31
N ALA A 56 6.86 -5.49 -9.43
CA ALA A 56 5.75 -5.31 -8.51
C ALA A 56 4.97 -6.59 -8.30
N VAL A 57 4.34 -6.69 -7.14
CA VAL A 57 3.37 -7.73 -6.81
C VAL A 57 2.15 -7.15 -6.12
N GLY A 58 0.98 -7.74 -6.38
CA GLY A 58 -0.28 -7.31 -5.78
C GLY A 58 -1.15 -8.46 -5.29
N ALA A 59 -1.90 -8.22 -4.23
CA ALA A 59 -2.76 -9.19 -3.55
C ALA A 59 -2.07 -10.56 -3.32
N VAL A 60 -0.77 -10.55 -3.03
CA VAL A 60 0.01 -11.78 -2.87
C VAL A 60 -0.08 -12.28 -1.43
N SER A 61 -0.34 -13.57 -1.26
CA SER A 61 -0.40 -14.23 0.05
C SER A 61 0.79 -15.16 0.25
N ASN A 62 1.08 -15.55 1.49
CA ASN A 62 2.10 -16.55 1.85
C ASN A 62 3.55 -16.19 1.49
N ILE A 63 3.82 -14.93 1.22
CA ILE A 63 5.16 -14.40 1.01
C ILE A 63 5.56 -13.61 2.25
N LYS A 64 6.67 -13.99 2.89
CA LYS A 64 7.16 -13.30 4.08
C LYS A 64 7.49 -11.83 3.79
N ASN A 65 8.22 -11.59 2.71
CA ASN A 65 8.70 -10.27 2.32
C ASN A 65 8.25 -9.93 0.88
N PRO A 66 7.06 -9.34 0.69
CA PRO A 66 6.54 -8.93 -0.61
C PRO A 66 7.52 -8.09 -1.45
N VAL A 67 8.30 -7.21 -0.83
CA VAL A 67 9.32 -6.41 -1.55
C VAL A 67 10.40 -7.27 -2.19
N SER A 68 10.80 -8.38 -1.56
CA SER A 68 11.78 -9.29 -2.16
C SER A 68 11.20 -10.00 -3.38
N LEU A 69 9.90 -10.31 -3.38
CA LEU A 69 9.25 -10.87 -4.57
C LEU A 69 9.15 -9.84 -5.69
N ALA A 70 8.82 -8.59 -5.37
CA ALA A 70 8.87 -7.49 -6.33
C ALA A 70 10.28 -7.30 -6.92
N SER A 71 11.33 -7.39 -6.09
CA SER A 71 12.74 -7.37 -6.51
C SER A 71 13.08 -8.53 -7.45
N LEU A 72 12.61 -9.74 -7.11
CA LEU A 72 12.78 -10.92 -7.95
C LEU A 72 12.10 -10.77 -9.32
N VAL A 73 10.89 -10.20 -9.37
CA VAL A 73 10.20 -9.86 -10.63
C VAL A 73 11.02 -8.87 -11.46
N LEU A 74 11.56 -7.80 -10.84
CA LEU A 74 12.42 -6.84 -11.53
C LEU A 74 13.71 -7.48 -12.06
N GLU A 75 14.34 -8.35 -11.29
CA GLU A 75 15.56 -9.04 -11.72
C GLU A 75 15.31 -9.89 -12.98
N HIS A 76 14.20 -10.62 -12.99
CA HIS A 76 13.82 -11.49 -14.10
C HIS A 76 13.28 -10.70 -15.30
N SER A 77 12.66 -9.53 -15.09
CA SER A 77 12.19 -8.66 -16.17
C SER A 77 13.33 -8.09 -17.02
N ARG A 78 14.55 -8.07 -16.49
CA ARG A 78 15.75 -7.66 -17.23
C ARG A 78 16.31 -8.75 -18.14
N ARG A 79 15.83 -9.99 -18.03
CA ARG A 79 16.31 -11.13 -18.82
C ARG A 79 15.36 -11.37 -20.00
N PRO A 80 15.87 -11.48 -21.23
CA PRO A 80 15.03 -11.77 -22.38
C PRO A 80 14.46 -13.19 -22.25
N LEU A 81 13.18 -13.35 -22.57
CA LEU A 81 12.55 -14.66 -22.65
C LEU A 81 12.69 -15.26 -24.05
N SER A 82 12.62 -16.58 -24.12
CA SER A 82 12.54 -17.32 -25.38
C SER A 82 11.39 -16.79 -26.25
N LEU A 83 11.58 -16.87 -27.57
CA LEU A 83 10.63 -16.38 -28.57
C LEU A 83 10.33 -14.87 -28.48
N ARG A 84 11.28 -14.06 -27.97
CA ARG A 84 11.13 -12.60 -27.81
C ARG A 84 9.91 -12.20 -26.98
N ARG A 85 9.49 -13.05 -26.05
CA ARG A 85 8.42 -12.70 -25.12
C ARG A 85 8.90 -11.59 -24.19
N VAL A 86 7.98 -10.70 -23.83
CA VAL A 86 8.23 -9.64 -22.85
C VAL A 86 8.01 -10.24 -21.46
N PRO A 87 9.01 -10.19 -20.56
CA PRO A 87 8.83 -10.66 -19.20
C PRO A 87 7.90 -9.74 -18.40
N PRO A 88 7.19 -10.27 -17.40
CA PRO A 88 6.29 -9.46 -16.59
C PRO A 88 7.06 -8.49 -15.69
N ASN A 89 6.48 -7.32 -15.44
CA ASN A 89 6.95 -6.37 -14.43
C ASN A 89 5.97 -6.23 -13.24
N LEU A 90 4.77 -6.82 -13.34
CA LEU A 90 3.77 -6.90 -12.27
C LEU A 90 3.11 -8.28 -12.32
N LEU A 91 3.02 -8.95 -11.17
CA LEU A 91 2.30 -10.22 -10.99
C LEU A 91 1.36 -10.13 -9.80
N VAL A 92 0.24 -10.84 -9.82
CA VAL A 92 -0.75 -10.76 -8.73
C VAL A 92 -1.23 -12.12 -8.25
N GLY A 93 -1.70 -12.18 -7.01
CA GLY A 93 -2.40 -13.33 -6.43
C GLY A 93 -1.59 -14.63 -6.52
N GLU A 94 -2.25 -15.70 -6.98
CA GLU A 94 -1.65 -17.02 -7.12
C GLU A 94 -0.51 -17.05 -8.14
N GLY A 95 -0.65 -16.33 -9.27
CA GLY A 95 0.42 -16.27 -10.28
C GLY A 95 1.73 -15.66 -9.75
N ALA A 96 1.64 -14.69 -8.83
CA ALA A 96 2.83 -14.16 -8.15
C ALA A 96 3.46 -15.19 -7.18
N ARG A 97 2.65 -15.98 -6.47
CA ARG A 97 3.14 -17.07 -5.60
C ARG A 97 3.79 -18.21 -6.40
N ASP A 98 3.20 -18.57 -7.52
CA ASP A 98 3.75 -19.60 -8.40
C ASP A 98 5.09 -19.16 -8.95
N PHE A 99 5.18 -17.90 -9.38
CA PHE A 99 6.44 -17.29 -9.79
C PHE A 99 7.49 -17.30 -8.66
N ALA A 100 7.09 -16.98 -7.42
CA ALA A 100 7.98 -17.07 -6.27
C ALA A 100 8.54 -18.49 -6.11
N THR A 101 7.68 -19.50 -6.19
CA THR A 101 8.03 -20.92 -6.05
C THR A 101 8.95 -21.39 -7.17
N GLU A 102 8.65 -21.04 -8.42
CA GLU A 102 9.45 -21.35 -9.62
C GLU A 102 10.90 -20.87 -9.47
N HIS A 103 11.08 -19.72 -8.83
CA HIS A 103 12.37 -19.06 -8.65
C HIS A 103 12.99 -19.32 -7.26
N GLY A 104 12.51 -20.33 -6.53
CA GLY A 104 13.10 -20.81 -5.28
C GLY A 104 12.86 -19.92 -4.06
N MET A 105 11.90 -19.00 -4.11
CA MET A 105 11.50 -18.21 -2.94
C MET A 105 10.55 -19.05 -2.06
N PRO A 106 10.88 -19.24 -0.77
CA PRO A 106 10.07 -20.07 0.12
C PRO A 106 8.73 -19.40 0.46
N LEU A 107 7.66 -20.19 0.40
CA LEU A 107 6.34 -19.79 0.88
C LEU A 107 6.22 -20.07 2.39
N VAL A 108 5.50 -19.20 3.10
CA VAL A 108 5.18 -19.37 4.52
C VAL A 108 3.67 -19.58 4.70
N PRO A 109 3.21 -20.35 5.71
CA PRO A 109 1.80 -20.39 6.06
C PRO A 109 1.24 -18.99 6.31
N ASN A 110 0.03 -18.69 5.82
CA ASN A 110 -0.55 -17.34 5.96
C ASN A 110 -0.72 -16.94 7.44
N SER A 111 -1.00 -17.91 8.31
CA SER A 111 -1.09 -17.72 9.76
C SER A 111 0.20 -17.23 10.41
N TRP A 112 1.37 -17.40 9.78
CA TRP A 112 2.64 -16.86 10.28
C TRP A 112 2.80 -15.37 10.01
N LEU A 113 2.02 -14.81 9.06
CA LEU A 113 2.00 -13.39 8.73
C LEU A 113 1.04 -12.60 9.63
N VAL A 114 0.12 -13.30 10.29
CA VAL A 114 -0.88 -12.72 11.18
C VAL A 114 -0.25 -12.50 12.56
N SER A 115 0.04 -11.24 12.87
CA SER A 115 0.49 -10.83 14.19
C SER A 115 -0.64 -10.85 15.22
N ARG A 116 -0.32 -10.69 16.51
CA ARG A 116 -1.34 -10.63 17.56
C ARG A 116 -2.18 -9.37 17.40
N ASP A 117 -1.53 -8.21 17.24
CA ASP A 117 -2.23 -6.93 17.14
C ASP A 117 -3.09 -6.85 15.88
N ALA A 118 -2.62 -7.40 14.75
CA ALA A 118 -3.40 -7.47 13.52
C ALA A 118 -4.65 -8.35 13.67
N ARG A 119 -4.54 -9.48 14.38
CA ARG A 119 -5.68 -10.34 14.70
C ARG A 119 -6.68 -9.63 15.60
N ASP A 120 -6.22 -8.97 16.66
CA ASP A 120 -7.09 -8.28 17.61
C ASP A 120 -7.85 -7.13 16.91
N ARG A 121 -7.18 -6.37 16.02
CA ARG A 121 -7.83 -5.38 15.15
C ARG A 121 -8.88 -6.01 14.23
N TYR A 122 -8.57 -7.12 13.58
CA TYR A 122 -9.50 -7.84 12.69
C TYR A 122 -10.75 -8.30 13.43
N LEU A 123 -10.60 -8.93 14.60
CA LEU A 123 -11.74 -9.40 15.40
C LEU A 123 -12.64 -8.25 15.85
N LYS A 124 -12.06 -7.10 16.22
CA LYS A 124 -12.82 -5.90 16.55
C LYS A 124 -13.62 -5.41 15.34
N TRP A 125 -12.97 -5.25 14.18
CA TRP A 125 -13.65 -4.80 12.96
C TRP A 125 -14.74 -5.78 12.48
N GLU A 126 -14.52 -7.08 12.64
CA GLU A 126 -15.53 -8.09 12.32
C GLU A 126 -16.77 -7.96 13.21
N GLN A 127 -16.58 -7.71 14.51
CA GLN A 127 -17.68 -7.45 15.44
C GLN A 127 -18.42 -6.15 15.14
N ASP A 128 -17.69 -5.08 14.84
CA ASP A 128 -18.26 -3.78 14.51
C ASP A 128 -19.07 -3.83 13.21
N LEU A 129 -18.57 -4.55 12.19
CA LEU A 129 -19.28 -4.77 10.93
C LEU A 129 -20.60 -5.54 11.16
N LYS A 130 -20.56 -6.63 11.94
CA LYS A 130 -21.77 -7.40 12.30
C LYS A 130 -22.81 -6.54 13.03
N ARG A 131 -22.37 -5.65 13.93
CA ARG A 131 -23.25 -4.71 14.64
C ARG A 131 -23.89 -3.72 13.67
N ALA A 132 -23.10 -3.11 12.78
CA ALA A 132 -23.59 -2.15 11.80
C ALA A 132 -24.62 -2.78 10.84
N GLU A 133 -24.35 -3.99 10.34
CA GLU A 133 -25.28 -4.73 9.47
C GLU A 133 -26.57 -5.11 10.19
N ALA A 134 -26.49 -5.53 11.46
CA ALA A 134 -27.67 -5.84 12.27
C ALA A 134 -28.54 -4.60 12.52
N SER A 135 -27.93 -3.43 12.76
CA SER A 135 -28.64 -2.16 12.93
C SER A 135 -29.29 -1.67 11.63
N GLY A 136 -28.65 -1.88 10.47
CA GLY A 136 -29.20 -1.51 9.16
C GLY A 136 -30.41 -2.33 8.70
N ILE A 137 -30.60 -3.55 9.24
CA ILE A 137 -31.76 -4.40 8.93
C ILE A 137 -33.02 -3.96 9.70
N SER A 138 -32.89 -3.21 10.81
CA SER A 138 -34.02 -2.79 11.65
C SER A 138 -34.77 -1.54 11.13
N SER A 139 -34.31 -0.88 10.07
CA SER A 139 -34.87 0.40 9.59
C SER A 139 -35.59 0.34 8.25
N SER A 140 -36.24 -0.79 7.92
CA SER A 140 -37.20 -0.83 6.80
C SER A 140 -38.51 -0.12 7.20
N PRO A 141 -39.02 0.86 6.42
CA PRO A 141 -40.22 1.59 6.78
C PRO A 141 -41.46 0.68 6.74
N PRO A 142 -42.43 0.84 7.68
CA PRO A 142 -43.68 0.10 7.62
C PRO A 142 -44.48 0.49 6.38
N ALA A 143 -45.01 -0.52 5.69
CA ALA A 143 -45.86 -0.34 4.53
C ALA A 143 -47.22 0.30 4.89
N SER A 144 -47.58 1.29 4.07
CA SER A 144 -48.93 1.80 3.77
C SER A 144 -49.67 2.68 4.81
N GLY A 145 -50.08 3.85 4.31
CA GLY A 145 -51.09 4.73 4.90
C GLY A 145 -51.36 5.90 3.96
N ALA A 146 -52.21 5.70 2.96
CA ALA A 146 -52.61 6.72 1.99
C ALA A 146 -53.32 7.91 2.67
N THR A 147 -52.86 9.15 2.44
CA THR A 147 -53.75 10.33 2.46
C THR A 147 -53.18 11.47 1.61
N THR A 148 -54.09 12.22 1.02
CA THR A 148 -54.03 13.09 -0.14
C THR A 148 -53.51 14.52 0.13
N SER A 149 -52.70 15.03 -0.80
CA SER A 149 -52.61 16.41 -1.36
C SER A 149 -52.84 17.66 -0.48
N SER A 150 -51.90 18.60 -0.49
CA SER A 150 -52.06 19.93 -1.14
C SER A 150 -50.79 20.77 -1.10
N THR A 151 -50.59 21.55 -2.17
CA THR A 151 -49.42 22.35 -2.55
C THR A 151 -49.47 23.76 -1.97
N THR A 152 -48.31 24.37 -1.66
CA THR A 152 -47.94 25.75 -2.06
C THR A 152 -46.43 25.99 -1.84
N PRO A 153 -45.72 26.70 -2.74
CA PRO A 153 -44.30 27.00 -2.59
C PRO A 153 -44.11 28.37 -1.95
N ASN A 154 -43.13 28.52 -1.05
CA ASN A 154 -42.65 29.84 -0.66
C ASN A 154 -41.13 29.91 -0.70
N SER A 155 -40.67 30.96 -1.37
CA SER A 155 -39.30 31.41 -1.57
C SER A 155 -38.67 31.92 -0.27
N GLY A 156 -37.37 31.63 -0.08
CA GLY A 156 -36.54 32.28 0.92
C GLY A 156 -35.07 31.96 0.68
N GLU A 157 -34.30 33.00 0.35
CA GLU A 157 -32.84 33.04 0.43
C GLU A 157 -32.35 32.61 1.82
N GLN A 158 -31.24 31.88 1.89
CA GLN A 158 -30.44 31.80 3.11
C GLN A 158 -28.97 31.52 2.82
N ASP A 159 -28.17 32.35 3.48
CA ASP A 159 -26.76 32.59 3.31
C ASP A 159 -25.84 31.40 3.61
N ALA A 160 -24.72 31.36 2.88
CA ALA A 160 -23.63 30.43 3.12
C ALA A 160 -22.84 30.83 4.38
N HIS A 161 -22.97 30.04 5.46
CA HIS A 161 -22.07 30.11 6.61
C HIS A 161 -20.89 29.11 6.45
N PRO A 162 -19.64 29.54 6.72
CA PRO A 162 -18.46 28.69 6.63
C PRO A 162 -18.26 27.92 7.94
N GLY A 163 -18.48 26.61 7.93
CA GLY A 163 -18.32 25.79 9.15
C GLY A 163 -18.42 24.28 8.98
N ALA A 164 -18.12 23.73 7.80
CA ALA A 164 -18.36 22.31 7.48
C ALA A 164 -17.13 21.38 7.62
N TYR A 165 -16.09 21.78 8.36
CA TYR A 165 -14.85 20.97 8.48
C TYR A 165 -14.70 20.22 9.83
N ARG A 166 -15.68 20.27 10.74
CA ARG A 166 -15.59 19.59 12.05
C ARG A 166 -16.51 18.37 12.24
N ASP A 167 -17.36 18.04 11.27
CA ASP A 167 -18.46 17.10 11.53
C ASP A 167 -18.30 15.68 10.99
N HIS A 168 -17.25 15.36 10.22
CA HIS A 168 -17.10 13.98 9.70
C HIS A 168 -16.50 13.00 10.71
N ALA A 169 -15.50 13.43 11.50
CA ALA A 169 -14.89 12.61 12.54
C ALA A 169 -15.91 12.24 13.66
N LYS A 170 -16.83 13.15 13.98
CA LYS A 170 -17.95 12.88 14.89
C LYS A 170 -19.04 12.01 14.28
N ALA A 171 -19.33 12.14 12.98
CA ALA A 171 -20.37 11.35 12.31
C ALA A 171 -20.06 9.85 12.28
N VAL A 172 -18.78 9.47 12.20
CA VAL A 172 -18.34 8.06 12.32
C VAL A 172 -18.48 7.56 13.76
N GLN A 173 -18.33 8.45 14.75
CA GLN A 173 -18.38 8.11 16.18
C GLN A 173 -19.81 7.97 16.73
N THR A 174 -20.81 8.60 16.10
CA THR A 174 -22.19 8.62 16.61
C THR A 174 -23.19 7.72 15.88
N GLY A 175 -22.77 6.96 14.86
CA GLY A 175 -23.62 5.91 14.27
C GLY A 175 -24.98 6.37 13.72
N VAL A 176 -25.11 7.63 13.28
CA VAL A 176 -26.33 8.15 12.66
C VAL A 176 -26.10 8.26 11.16
N TRP A 177 -26.57 7.27 10.41
CA TRP A 177 -26.69 7.32 8.95
C TRP A 177 -28.18 7.21 8.57
N ASN A 178 -28.72 8.29 7.98
CA ASN A 178 -29.95 8.39 7.18
C ASN A 178 -30.04 9.88 6.74
N GLU A 179 -30.40 10.31 5.53
CA GLU A 179 -31.17 9.77 4.39
C GLU A 179 -30.77 10.53 3.11
N GLY A 180 -30.95 9.91 1.93
CA GLY A 180 -31.07 10.67 0.66
C GLY A 180 -30.21 10.19 -0.52
N GLN A 181 -30.30 8.92 -0.91
CA GLN A 181 -30.05 8.58 -2.31
C GLN A 181 -31.22 9.12 -3.14
N VAL A 182 -30.92 10.00 -4.09
CA VAL A 182 -31.79 10.24 -5.25
C VAL A 182 -31.58 9.11 -6.25
N ASP A 183 -32.68 8.54 -6.72
CA ASP A 183 -32.74 7.39 -7.62
C ASP A 183 -31.85 7.55 -8.86
N SER A 184 -31.18 6.45 -9.23
CA SER A 184 -30.54 6.30 -10.54
C SER A 184 -31.63 6.26 -11.63
N PRO A 185 -31.52 7.00 -12.75
CA PRO A 185 -32.57 6.99 -13.75
C PRO A 185 -32.66 5.64 -14.47
N SER A 186 -33.87 5.10 -14.51
CA SER A 186 -34.26 3.88 -15.22
C SER A 186 -34.19 4.02 -16.74
N LEU A 187 -33.83 2.91 -17.42
CA LEU A 187 -33.95 2.74 -18.87
C LEU A 187 -35.38 3.05 -19.35
N GLY A 188 -35.51 4.03 -20.23
CA GLY A 188 -36.71 4.34 -20.99
C GLY A 188 -36.52 4.04 -22.47
N SER A 189 -37.32 3.10 -22.98
CA SER A 189 -37.46 2.75 -24.40
C SER A 189 -38.01 3.94 -25.21
N ALA A 190 -37.41 4.22 -26.38
CA ALA A 190 -38.10 4.90 -27.47
C ALA A 190 -37.69 4.31 -28.83
N ARG A 191 -38.73 4.02 -29.61
CA ARG A 191 -38.72 3.42 -30.96
C ARG A 191 -38.12 4.35 -32.01
N GLY A 192 -37.45 3.73 -32.99
CA GLY A 192 -37.69 4.02 -34.42
C GLY A 192 -36.64 4.83 -35.16
N SER A 193 -35.73 4.16 -35.87
CA SER A 193 -35.46 4.39 -37.31
C SER A 193 -34.35 3.45 -37.82
N GLN A 194 -34.70 2.60 -38.78
CA GLN A 194 -33.81 2.04 -39.82
C GLN A 194 -34.08 2.80 -41.13
N PRO A 195 -33.29 2.69 -42.23
CA PRO A 195 -32.33 1.64 -42.62
C PRO A 195 -30.94 2.22 -43.04
N THR A 196 -29.86 1.47 -43.28
CA THR A 196 -29.62 0.62 -44.46
C THR A 196 -28.49 -0.42 -44.24
N SER A 197 -28.60 -1.48 -45.03
CA SER A 197 -27.85 -2.74 -45.02
C SER A 197 -26.52 -2.72 -45.78
N SER A 198 -25.52 -3.44 -45.27
CA SER A 198 -24.65 -4.29 -46.12
C SER A 198 -24.12 -5.48 -45.31
N GLN A 199 -24.11 -6.64 -45.96
CA GLN A 199 -23.97 -7.98 -45.40
C GLN A 199 -22.52 -8.33 -45.06
N ALA A 200 -22.32 -9.07 -43.96
CA ALA A 200 -21.11 -9.84 -43.69
C ALA A 200 -21.48 -11.30 -43.40
N SER A 201 -20.89 -12.21 -44.17
CA SER A 201 -21.06 -13.67 -44.09
C SER A 201 -20.19 -14.27 -42.96
N PRO A 202 -20.64 -15.32 -42.25
CA PRO A 202 -19.82 -16.00 -41.23
C PRO A 202 -18.93 -17.10 -41.83
N LEU A 203 -17.66 -17.09 -41.45
CA LEU A 203 -16.67 -18.16 -41.70
C LEU A 203 -16.76 -19.26 -40.60
N PRO A 204 -16.41 -20.52 -40.92
CA PRO A 204 -16.68 -21.68 -40.08
C PRO A 204 -15.59 -21.98 -39.04
N SER A 205 -16.00 -22.62 -37.95
CA SER A 205 -15.17 -23.17 -36.87
C SER A 205 -14.28 -24.33 -37.38
N PRO A 206 -13.02 -24.48 -36.92
CA PRO A 206 -12.28 -25.72 -37.11
C PRO A 206 -12.51 -26.68 -35.93
N GLY A 207 -12.65 -27.96 -36.29
CA GLY A 207 -13.04 -29.05 -35.42
C GLY A 207 -11.93 -29.65 -34.57
N ARG A 208 -12.39 -30.50 -33.65
CA ARG A 208 -11.61 -31.45 -32.84
C ARG A 208 -10.72 -32.33 -33.72
N SER A 209 -9.45 -32.45 -33.35
CA SER A 209 -8.63 -33.61 -33.66
C SER A 209 -7.98 -34.14 -32.39
N SER A 210 -8.09 -35.45 -32.23
CA SER A 210 -7.52 -36.27 -31.17
C SER A 210 -6.29 -37.02 -31.68
N ILE A 211 -5.40 -37.37 -30.75
CA ILE A 211 -4.35 -38.42 -30.77
C ILE A 211 -2.91 -37.90 -30.90
N GLY A 212 -2.08 -38.26 -29.90
CA GLY A 212 -0.61 -38.20 -29.97
C GLY A 212 0.07 -38.28 -28.59
N ARG A 213 0.20 -39.49 -28.04
CA ARG A 213 0.88 -39.84 -26.77
C ARG A 213 2.42 -39.75 -26.94
N PRO A 214 3.22 -39.29 -25.97
CA PRO A 214 4.68 -39.39 -26.06
C PRO A 214 5.19 -40.75 -25.53
N PRO A 215 6.38 -41.23 -25.95
CA PRO A 215 6.86 -42.56 -25.61
C PRO A 215 7.55 -42.61 -24.23
N ARG A 216 7.42 -43.78 -23.58
CA ARG A 216 8.18 -44.21 -22.40
C ARG A 216 9.63 -44.52 -22.78
N VAL A 217 10.58 -44.09 -21.94
CA VAL A 217 11.93 -44.66 -21.86
C VAL A 217 12.06 -45.40 -20.53
N ILE A 218 12.49 -46.65 -20.60
CA ILE A 218 12.82 -47.55 -19.49
C ILE A 218 14.34 -47.80 -19.53
N THR A 219 14.89 -48.14 -18.37
CA THR A 219 16.25 -48.65 -18.01
C THR A 219 17.15 -47.56 -17.41
N GLY A 220 17.84 -47.76 -16.29
CA GLY A 220 17.96 -48.92 -15.40
C GLY A 220 18.72 -48.54 -14.12
N ASN A 221 18.52 -49.35 -13.07
CA ASN A 221 19.28 -49.33 -11.82
C ASN A 221 20.77 -49.59 -12.07
N ILE A 222 21.67 -48.78 -11.47
CA ILE A 222 22.94 -49.26 -10.91
C ILE A 222 23.21 -48.52 -9.60
N ASP A 223 23.32 -49.32 -8.57
CA ASP A 223 23.75 -49.05 -7.20
C ASP A 223 25.28 -48.93 -7.13
N LYS A 224 25.80 -48.02 -6.27
CA LYS A 224 27.09 -48.08 -5.56
C LYS A 224 27.45 -46.74 -4.88
N SER A 225 27.28 -46.70 -3.56
CA SER A 225 28.19 -46.01 -2.60
C SER A 225 29.57 -46.73 -2.61
N PRO A 226 30.66 -46.33 -1.89
CA PRO A 226 30.69 -45.63 -0.58
C PRO A 226 31.85 -44.64 -0.34
N GLU A 227 31.75 -43.75 0.66
CA GLU A 227 32.93 -43.30 1.45
C GLU A 227 32.55 -42.96 2.91
N HIS A 228 33.21 -43.68 3.84
CA HIS A 228 33.88 -43.26 5.09
C HIS A 228 33.27 -42.24 6.08
N SER A 229 33.50 -42.26 7.40
CA SER A 229 33.82 -43.27 8.43
C SER A 229 33.87 -42.52 9.79
N HIS A 230 33.32 -43.17 10.82
CA HIS A 230 33.40 -42.99 12.28
C HIS A 230 34.32 -41.96 12.97
N GLY A 231 33.76 -41.33 14.02
CA GLY A 231 34.45 -40.84 15.22
C GLY A 231 33.57 -41.04 16.47
N HIS A 232 34.12 -41.64 17.52
CA HIS A 232 33.51 -42.27 18.71
C HIS A 232 33.33 -41.31 19.93
N LEU A 233 32.18 -41.41 20.62
CA LEU A 233 31.89 -41.52 22.09
C LEU A 233 32.50 -40.54 23.15
N PRO A 234 32.01 -40.49 24.44
CA PRO A 234 31.00 -41.33 25.12
C PRO A 234 29.91 -40.61 25.96
N ALA A 235 28.99 -41.43 26.48
CA ALA A 235 27.92 -41.12 27.41
C ALA A 235 28.38 -40.93 28.87
N GLY A 236 27.62 -40.12 29.61
CA GLY A 236 27.67 -39.98 31.07
C GLY A 236 26.26 -39.88 31.63
N ASN A 237 25.91 -40.84 32.48
CA ASN A 237 24.62 -41.07 33.13
C ASN A 237 24.63 -40.38 34.51
N HIS A 238 23.62 -39.58 34.87
CA HIS A 238 23.20 -39.36 36.26
C HIS A 238 21.79 -38.77 36.33
N GLY A 239 20.88 -39.55 36.93
CA GLY A 239 19.60 -39.08 37.43
C GLY A 239 19.77 -38.36 38.78
N GLY A 240 18.80 -37.50 39.08
CA GLY A 240 18.66 -36.80 40.33
C GLY A 240 17.33 -36.04 40.34
N ASP A 241 16.39 -36.57 41.11
CA ASP A 241 15.07 -36.02 41.38
C ASP A 241 15.16 -34.58 41.93
N ALA A 242 14.35 -33.68 41.38
CA ALA A 242 13.92 -32.46 42.06
C ALA A 242 12.50 -32.14 41.61
N ALA A 243 11.55 -32.42 42.50
CA ALA A 243 10.16 -32.02 42.39
C ALA A 243 10.07 -30.49 42.31
N CYS A 244 9.41 -29.97 41.28
CA CYS A 244 8.99 -28.58 41.24
C CYS A 244 7.62 -28.47 41.91
N ASP A 245 7.61 -27.98 43.15
CA ASP A 245 6.40 -27.60 43.87
C ASP A 245 5.61 -26.54 43.07
N LEU A 246 4.36 -26.88 42.72
CA LEU A 246 3.37 -25.89 42.29
C LEU A 246 2.85 -25.14 43.51
N PRO A 247 2.85 -23.78 43.54
CA PRO A 247 2.05 -23.06 44.51
C PRO A 247 0.58 -23.09 44.09
N THR A 248 -0.24 -23.68 44.96
CA THR A 248 -1.70 -23.54 44.95
C THR A 248 -2.03 -22.11 45.36
N ILE A 249 -2.62 -21.31 44.47
CA ILE A 249 -3.17 -19.99 44.82
C ILE A 249 -4.64 -20.18 45.16
N THR A 250 -4.96 -19.94 46.42
CA THR A 250 -6.29 -19.89 47.01
C THR A 250 -7.06 -18.66 46.53
N SER A 251 -8.37 -18.84 46.34
CA SER A 251 -9.35 -17.80 46.08
C SER A 251 -9.56 -16.86 47.29
N ASP A 252 -10.08 -15.68 46.98
CA ASP A 252 -10.71 -14.65 47.85
C ASP A 252 -9.82 -13.49 48.31
N SER A 253 -9.93 -12.39 47.56
CA SER A 253 -10.15 -11.04 48.12
C SER A 253 -10.70 -10.11 47.04
N ASP A 254 -11.98 -9.77 47.17
CA ASP A 254 -12.67 -8.70 46.45
C ASP A 254 -11.94 -7.36 46.66
N GLU A 255 -11.35 -6.83 45.59
CA GLU A 255 -10.92 -5.43 45.47
C GLU A 255 -11.59 -4.87 44.21
N PRO A 256 -12.31 -3.72 44.29
CA PRO A 256 -13.09 -3.22 43.17
C PRO A 256 -12.18 -2.81 42.02
N LEU A 257 -12.46 -3.36 40.84
CA LEU A 257 -11.89 -2.92 39.56
C LEU A 257 -11.98 -1.40 39.47
N HIS A 258 -10.83 -0.74 39.48
CA HIS A 258 -10.71 0.65 39.10
C HIS A 258 -11.27 0.79 37.68
N VAL A 259 -12.44 1.41 37.58
CA VAL A 259 -13.02 1.85 36.32
C VAL A 259 -12.18 3.05 35.90
N ASP A 260 -11.14 2.80 35.12
CA ASP A 260 -10.45 3.87 34.41
C ASP A 260 -11.49 4.56 33.52
N THR A 261 -11.85 5.78 33.89
CA THR A 261 -12.67 6.67 33.10
C THR A 261 -12.01 6.81 31.74
N ALA A 262 -12.69 6.30 30.71
CA ALA A 262 -12.26 6.34 29.33
C ALA A 262 -12.13 7.79 28.85
N GLU A 263 -10.96 8.39 29.03
CA GLU A 263 -10.42 9.25 28.00
C GLU A 263 -10.13 8.33 26.81
N GLU A 264 -10.98 8.40 25.79
CA GLU A 264 -10.70 7.82 24.48
C GLU A 264 -9.38 8.41 23.97
N VAL A 265 -8.28 7.74 24.28
CA VAL A 265 -7.04 7.92 23.53
C VAL A 265 -7.39 7.48 22.12
N ALA A 266 -7.73 8.43 21.25
CA ALA A 266 -7.92 8.19 19.84
C ALA A 266 -6.64 7.54 19.32
N GLN A 267 -6.63 6.21 19.23
CA GLN A 267 -5.52 5.47 18.66
C GLN A 267 -5.40 5.95 17.22
N ASP A 268 -4.24 6.54 16.88
CA ASP A 268 -3.86 6.90 15.51
C ASP A 268 -4.27 5.70 14.63
N LEU A 269 -5.24 5.89 13.75
CA LEU A 269 -5.77 4.84 12.88
C LEU A 269 -4.64 4.45 11.91
N ILE A 270 -3.90 3.40 12.26
CA ILE A 270 -2.74 2.90 11.50
C ILE A 270 -3.22 2.54 10.08
N THR A 271 -2.89 3.40 9.13
CA THR A 271 -3.24 3.29 7.70
C THR A 271 -1.96 3.26 6.89
N ASP A 272 -1.07 2.34 7.24
CA ASP A 272 0.33 2.52 6.88
C ASP A 272 0.74 1.70 5.66
N THR A 273 1.39 2.39 4.73
CA THR A 273 2.31 1.83 3.74
C THR A 273 3.71 2.15 4.23
N VAL A 274 4.65 1.22 4.04
CA VAL A 274 6.07 1.49 4.29
C VAL A 274 6.76 1.83 2.98
N GLY A 275 7.70 2.77 3.02
CA GLY A 275 8.41 3.26 1.83
C GLY A 275 9.87 3.57 2.15
N ALA A 276 10.75 3.38 1.16
CA ALA A 276 12.17 3.65 1.27
C ALA A 276 12.71 4.19 -0.06
N ILE A 277 13.64 5.15 0.05
CA ILE A 277 14.39 5.70 -1.07
C ILE A 277 15.88 5.66 -0.70
N ALA A 278 16.73 5.21 -1.61
CA ALA A 278 18.17 5.18 -1.42
C ALA A 278 18.92 5.72 -2.63
N ILE A 279 20.11 6.24 -2.38
CA ILE A 279 21.08 6.63 -3.40
C ILE A 279 22.40 5.95 -3.06
N ASP A 280 22.99 5.26 -4.03
CA ASP A 280 24.27 4.58 -3.86
C ASP A 280 25.47 5.47 -4.21
N GLN A 281 26.67 4.93 -4.02
CA GLN A 281 27.94 5.59 -4.29
C GLN A 281 28.15 5.96 -5.77
N ASP A 282 27.42 5.33 -6.68
CA ASP A 282 27.43 5.66 -8.11
C ASP A 282 26.41 6.77 -8.43
N GLY A 283 25.69 7.28 -7.44
CA GLY A 283 24.65 8.28 -7.60
C GLY A 283 23.39 7.74 -8.27
N ARG A 284 23.17 6.42 -8.24
CA ARG A 284 21.94 5.79 -8.74
C ARG A 284 20.89 5.83 -7.64
N ILE A 285 19.69 6.27 -7.99
CA ILE A 285 18.54 6.35 -7.07
C ILE A 285 17.64 5.13 -7.23
N ALA A 286 17.09 4.62 -6.14
CA ALA A 286 16.07 3.56 -6.17
C ALA A 286 15.02 3.83 -5.11
N ALA A 287 13.81 3.30 -5.32
CA ALA A 287 12.70 3.44 -4.38
C ALA A 287 11.87 2.16 -4.31
N ALA A 288 11.26 1.92 -3.15
CA ALA A 288 10.37 0.81 -2.93
C ALA A 288 9.26 1.16 -1.94
N SER A 289 8.10 0.51 -2.08
CA SER A 289 7.04 0.53 -1.08
C SER A 289 6.39 -0.84 -0.91
N SER A 290 5.78 -1.06 0.26
CA SER A 290 5.07 -2.29 0.61
C SER A 290 3.90 -1.99 1.55
N SER A 291 2.79 -2.71 1.40
CA SER A 291 1.59 -2.55 2.24
C SER A 291 0.76 -3.84 2.32
N GLY A 292 0.10 -4.06 3.45
CA GLY A 292 -1.00 -5.02 3.61
C GLY A 292 -2.35 -4.51 3.08
N GLY A 293 -2.43 -3.22 2.75
CA GLY A 293 -3.66 -2.55 2.33
C GLY A 293 -4.60 -2.23 3.48
N ILE A 294 -5.85 -1.86 3.13
CA ILE A 294 -6.89 -1.59 4.11
C ILE A 294 -7.37 -2.91 4.72
N GLY A 295 -7.66 -2.93 6.02
CA GLY A 295 -8.26 -4.13 6.63
C GLY A 295 -9.73 -4.28 6.25
N MET A 296 -10.25 -5.50 6.41
CA MET A 296 -11.54 -5.93 5.89
C MET A 296 -11.71 -5.71 4.37
N LYS A 297 -10.60 -5.53 3.63
CA LYS A 297 -10.65 -5.44 2.17
C LYS A 297 -11.26 -6.70 1.59
N HIS A 298 -11.93 -6.55 0.45
CA HIS A 298 -12.25 -7.68 -0.38
C HIS A 298 -10.96 -8.37 -0.85
N ARG A 299 -10.95 -9.71 -0.81
CA ARG A 299 -9.81 -10.51 -1.30
C ARG A 299 -9.51 -10.19 -2.76
N GLY A 300 -8.25 -10.03 -3.11
CA GLY A 300 -7.82 -9.60 -4.44
C GLY A 300 -7.82 -8.09 -4.66
N ARG A 301 -8.20 -7.26 -3.68
CA ARG A 301 -8.06 -5.79 -3.77
C ARG A 301 -6.58 -5.41 -3.76
N VAL A 302 -6.13 -4.80 -4.85
CA VAL A 302 -4.77 -4.31 -5.05
C VAL A 302 -4.72 -2.81 -4.77
N GLY A 303 -3.82 -2.38 -3.90
CA GLY A 303 -3.59 -0.99 -3.54
C GLY A 303 -2.40 -0.33 -4.25
N PRO A 304 -2.14 0.95 -3.94
CA PRO A 304 -1.05 1.75 -4.54
C PRO A 304 0.34 1.13 -4.48
N ALA A 305 0.63 0.37 -3.43
CA ALA A 305 1.96 -0.21 -3.24
C ALA A 305 2.33 -1.24 -4.33
N ALA A 306 1.36 -1.80 -5.07
CA ALA A 306 1.61 -2.64 -6.24
C ALA A 306 1.62 -1.86 -7.57
N LEU A 307 1.25 -0.58 -7.54
CA LEU A 307 1.03 0.24 -8.74
C LEU A 307 2.18 1.24 -8.90
N VAL A 308 3.04 0.95 -9.86
CA VAL A 308 4.16 1.83 -10.26
C VAL A 308 3.61 3.19 -10.71
N GLY A 309 4.20 4.27 -10.22
CA GLY A 309 3.73 5.63 -10.46
C GLY A 309 2.64 6.09 -9.49
N VAL A 310 2.01 5.18 -8.74
CA VAL A 310 1.01 5.53 -7.72
C VAL A 310 1.62 5.52 -6.33
N GLY A 311 2.12 4.37 -5.89
CA GLY A 311 2.74 4.19 -4.57
C GLY A 311 4.24 4.48 -4.54
N THR A 312 4.93 4.21 -5.64
CA THR A 312 6.37 4.45 -5.81
C THR A 312 6.67 4.88 -7.24
N SER A 313 7.53 5.88 -7.41
CA SER A 313 8.04 6.33 -8.71
C SER A 313 9.53 6.71 -8.62
N VAL A 314 10.22 6.54 -9.74
CA VAL A 314 11.56 7.07 -9.98
C VAL A 314 11.57 7.71 -11.37
N ILE A 315 11.84 9.01 -11.42
CA ILE A 315 12.19 9.71 -12.65
C ILE A 315 13.70 9.56 -12.82
N PRO A 316 14.15 8.82 -13.86
CA PRO A 316 15.56 8.56 -14.09
C PRO A 316 16.30 9.84 -14.49
N GLN A 317 17.61 9.83 -14.30
CA GLN A 317 18.47 10.86 -14.85
C GLN A 317 18.52 10.72 -16.38
N ASP A 318 18.35 11.84 -17.08
CA ASP A 318 18.58 11.92 -18.53
C ASP A 318 20.08 12.16 -18.80
N ASP A 319 20.65 11.43 -19.76
CA ASP A 319 22.07 11.57 -20.14
C ASP A 319 22.40 12.96 -20.72
N SER A 320 21.39 13.64 -21.27
CA SER A 320 21.51 15.01 -21.80
C SER A 320 21.25 16.10 -20.76
N ASP A 321 20.75 15.75 -19.57
CA ASP A 321 20.54 16.71 -18.49
C ASP A 321 21.87 17.04 -17.81
N GLU A 322 22.35 18.26 -18.05
CA GLU A 322 23.57 18.76 -17.42
C GLU A 322 23.44 18.80 -15.90
N GLU A 323 22.25 19.02 -15.31
CA GLU A 323 22.08 19.04 -13.86
C GLU A 323 22.04 17.64 -13.23
N GLY A 324 21.93 16.60 -14.06
CA GLY A 324 21.90 15.20 -13.65
C GLY A 324 20.76 14.91 -12.67
N VAL A 325 19.61 15.54 -12.88
CA VAL A 325 18.47 15.48 -11.98
C VAL A 325 17.84 14.10 -12.02
N SER A 326 17.55 13.55 -10.85
CA SER A 326 16.64 12.41 -10.72
C SER A 326 15.79 12.60 -9.47
N VAL A 327 14.57 12.10 -9.52
CA VAL A 327 13.62 12.26 -8.42
C VAL A 327 12.96 10.92 -8.14
N ALA A 328 12.93 10.51 -6.89
CA ALA A 328 12.12 9.40 -6.44
C ALA A 328 11.07 9.87 -5.45
N ALA A 329 9.90 9.25 -5.48
CA ALA A 329 8.84 9.50 -4.52
C ALA A 329 8.22 8.17 -4.06
N VAL A 330 7.77 8.16 -2.82
CA VAL A 330 6.96 7.09 -2.22
C VAL A 330 5.82 7.71 -1.44
N THR A 331 4.64 7.12 -1.50
CA THR A 331 3.40 7.67 -0.93
C THR A 331 2.69 6.68 -0.02
N SER A 332 1.94 7.20 0.95
CA SER A 332 1.06 6.45 1.85
C SER A 332 -0.25 7.24 2.05
N GLY A 333 -1.35 6.57 2.39
CA GLY A 333 -2.65 7.20 2.63
C GLY A 333 -3.80 6.47 1.95
N THR A 334 -4.82 7.23 1.55
CA THR A 334 -6.06 6.68 0.97
C THR A 334 -5.81 6.15 -0.44
N GLY A 335 -5.74 4.83 -0.56
CA GLY A 335 -5.21 4.19 -1.76
C GLY A 335 -5.99 4.47 -3.04
N GLU A 336 -7.33 4.50 -2.97
CA GLU A 336 -8.20 4.80 -4.10
C GLU A 336 -7.97 6.22 -4.65
N HIS A 337 -7.73 7.19 -3.77
CA HIS A 337 -7.44 8.58 -4.16
C HIS A 337 -6.03 8.73 -4.72
N MET A 338 -5.06 8.02 -4.14
CA MET A 338 -3.69 7.99 -4.66
C MET A 338 -3.66 7.43 -6.09
N ALA A 339 -4.38 6.33 -6.33
CA ALA A 339 -4.52 5.73 -7.66
C ALA A 339 -5.17 6.68 -8.65
N THR A 340 -6.24 7.36 -8.22
CA THR A 340 -6.96 8.35 -9.04
C THR A 340 -6.06 9.51 -9.48
N THR A 341 -5.10 9.91 -8.65
CA THR A 341 -4.25 11.09 -8.84
C THR A 341 -2.84 10.77 -9.36
N MET A 342 -2.51 9.49 -9.52
CA MET A 342 -1.13 9.03 -9.80
C MET A 342 -0.11 9.67 -8.84
N ALA A 343 -0.43 9.64 -7.55
CA ALA A 343 0.14 10.53 -6.55
C ALA A 343 1.68 10.59 -6.54
N SER A 344 2.36 9.43 -6.52
CA SER A 344 3.83 9.38 -6.48
C SER A 344 4.46 9.98 -7.73
N GLN A 345 3.97 9.60 -8.92
CA GLN A 345 4.47 10.12 -10.19
C GLN A 345 4.22 11.63 -10.28
N LYS A 346 3.04 12.09 -9.90
CA LYS A 346 2.69 13.51 -9.95
C LYS A 346 3.61 14.34 -9.04
N CYS A 347 3.84 13.91 -7.81
CA CYS A 347 4.78 14.58 -6.90
C CYS A 347 6.20 14.60 -7.46
N ALA A 348 6.68 13.48 -8.02
CA ALA A 348 8.02 13.40 -8.58
C ALA A 348 8.20 14.35 -9.78
N GLU A 349 7.21 14.39 -10.69
CA GLU A 349 7.22 15.27 -11.88
C GLU A 349 7.26 16.74 -11.48
N ARG A 350 6.45 17.13 -10.50
CA ARG A 350 6.40 18.50 -9.98
C ARG A 350 7.76 18.96 -9.45
N LEU A 351 8.42 18.12 -8.64
CA LEU A 351 9.77 18.39 -8.10
C LEU A 351 10.86 18.36 -9.18
N TYR A 352 10.72 17.50 -10.19
CA TYR A 352 11.66 17.39 -11.31
C TYR A 352 11.59 18.63 -12.20
N GLN A 353 10.38 19.07 -12.55
CA GLN A 353 10.14 20.17 -13.49
C GLN A 353 10.09 21.56 -12.82
N TRP A 354 10.12 21.62 -11.49
CA TRP A 354 9.92 22.86 -10.73
C TRP A 354 8.56 23.52 -11.01
N THR A 355 7.50 22.70 -11.06
CA THR A 355 6.15 23.18 -11.37
C THR A 355 5.18 22.90 -10.23
N ARG A 356 4.09 23.67 -10.21
CA ARG A 356 2.91 23.48 -9.37
C ARG A 356 1.64 23.52 -10.21
N ARG A 357 0.53 23.06 -9.66
CA ARG A 357 -0.77 23.16 -10.34
C ARG A 357 -1.28 24.60 -10.25
N GLY A 358 -1.49 25.22 -11.40
CA GLY A 358 -2.13 26.52 -11.55
C GLY A 358 -3.63 26.42 -11.82
N GLU A 359 -4.24 27.58 -12.05
CA GLU A 359 -5.65 27.70 -12.40
C GLU A 359 -5.98 26.89 -13.67
N GLY A 360 -7.17 26.28 -13.70
CA GLY A 360 -7.58 25.41 -14.81
C GLY A 360 -6.77 24.11 -14.95
N GLY A 361 -5.83 23.83 -14.03
CA GLY A 361 -4.97 22.66 -14.09
C GLY A 361 -3.71 22.81 -14.95
N ALA A 362 -3.36 24.04 -15.35
CA ALA A 362 -2.12 24.31 -16.06
C ALA A 362 -0.90 24.10 -15.15
N ASP A 363 0.22 23.67 -15.73
CA ASP A 363 1.49 23.60 -15.01
C ASP A 363 2.14 24.99 -15.01
N VAL A 364 2.40 25.51 -13.81
CA VAL A 364 2.98 26.84 -13.60
C VAL A 364 4.30 26.68 -12.85
N ALA A 365 5.30 27.48 -13.21
CA ALA A 365 6.57 27.52 -12.49
C ALA A 365 6.33 27.83 -11.00
N ALA A 366 7.09 27.16 -10.13
CA ALA A 366 7.07 27.39 -8.70
C ALA A 366 8.39 28.03 -8.25
N ASP A 367 8.31 28.89 -7.25
CA ASP A 367 9.47 29.63 -6.73
C ASP A 367 10.35 28.76 -5.81
N ASP A 368 9.73 27.80 -5.11
CA ASP A 368 10.39 26.92 -4.14
C ASP A 368 9.65 25.57 -4.01
N GLU A 369 10.34 24.56 -3.47
CA GLU A 369 9.80 23.21 -3.34
C GLU A 369 8.72 23.06 -2.26
N ALA A 370 8.67 23.93 -1.25
CA ALA A 370 7.61 23.90 -0.25
C ALA A 370 6.26 24.32 -0.88
N THR A 371 6.29 25.29 -1.80
CA THR A 371 5.13 25.67 -2.62
C THR A 371 4.72 24.55 -3.58
N ILE A 372 5.69 23.80 -4.12
CA ILE A 372 5.41 22.62 -4.97
C ILE A 372 4.65 21.54 -4.19
N LEU A 373 5.15 21.18 -3.00
CA LEU A 373 4.57 20.11 -2.19
C LEU A 373 3.21 20.48 -1.59
N ASP A 374 3.05 21.74 -1.17
CA ASP A 374 1.76 22.27 -0.74
C ASP A 374 0.73 22.21 -1.88
N SER A 375 1.10 22.70 -3.07
CA SER A 375 0.23 22.63 -4.25
C SER A 375 -0.07 21.19 -4.67
N PHE A 376 0.88 20.27 -4.56
CA PHE A 376 0.65 18.86 -4.84
C PHE A 376 -0.47 18.28 -3.94
N ILE A 377 -0.41 18.51 -2.62
CA ILE A 377 -1.43 17.99 -1.70
C ILE A 377 -2.76 18.73 -1.85
N CYS A 378 -2.73 20.06 -1.88
CA CYS A 378 -3.94 20.87 -1.92
C CYS A 378 -4.64 20.80 -3.28
N GLU A 379 -3.90 20.98 -4.37
CA GLU A 379 -4.46 21.17 -5.71
C GLU A 379 -4.49 19.88 -6.54
N ASP A 380 -3.38 19.15 -6.62
CA ASP A 380 -3.31 17.92 -7.42
C ASP A 380 -4.04 16.74 -6.72
N PHE A 381 -4.05 16.71 -5.38
CA PHE A 381 -4.66 15.62 -4.61
C PHE A 381 -6.05 15.96 -4.05
N GLN A 382 -6.15 16.85 -3.06
CA GLN A 382 -7.42 17.11 -2.35
C GLN A 382 -8.51 17.70 -3.26
N LYS A 383 -8.16 18.72 -4.05
CA LYS A 383 -9.09 19.39 -4.98
C LYS A 383 -9.32 18.60 -6.27
N HIS A 384 -8.66 17.46 -6.46
CA HIS A 384 -8.89 16.62 -7.61
C HIS A 384 -10.39 16.27 -7.73
N PRO A 385 -11.03 16.38 -8.90
CA PRO A 385 -12.46 16.14 -9.06
C PRO A 385 -12.93 14.77 -8.56
N GLY A 386 -12.08 13.75 -8.68
CA GLY A 386 -12.32 12.39 -8.17
C GLY A 386 -12.08 12.19 -6.67
N VAL A 387 -11.53 13.18 -5.97
CA VAL A 387 -11.22 13.12 -4.53
C VAL A 387 -12.14 14.03 -3.73
N ARG A 388 -12.28 15.30 -4.13
CA ARG A 388 -13.01 16.33 -3.36
C ARG A 388 -14.48 16.02 -3.04
N ASN A 389 -15.11 15.19 -3.86
CA ASN A 389 -16.52 14.78 -3.71
C ASN A 389 -16.66 13.31 -3.28
N SER A 390 -15.56 12.67 -2.86
CA SER A 390 -15.55 11.29 -2.42
C SER A 390 -16.07 11.16 -1.00
N THR A 391 -16.66 10.01 -0.69
CA THR A 391 -17.11 9.65 0.67
C THR A 391 -15.95 9.27 1.59
N SER A 392 -14.79 8.95 1.03
CA SER A 392 -13.58 8.61 1.80
C SER A 392 -12.76 9.87 2.11
N ALA A 393 -12.03 9.86 3.22
CA ALA A 393 -11.13 10.97 3.57
C ALA A 393 -9.95 11.06 2.57
N GLY A 394 -9.69 12.27 2.06
CA GLY A 394 -8.56 12.56 1.17
C GLY A 394 -7.25 12.74 1.93
N ALA A 395 -6.73 11.68 2.53
CA ALA A 395 -5.49 11.69 3.30
C ALA A 395 -4.31 11.10 2.51
N ILE A 396 -3.16 11.77 2.55
CA ILE A 396 -1.92 11.39 1.87
C ILE A 396 -0.70 11.89 2.64
N GLY A 397 0.35 11.08 2.63
CA GLY A 397 1.72 11.46 2.92
C GLY A 397 2.63 11.08 1.75
N VAL A 398 3.63 11.91 1.49
CA VAL A 398 4.66 11.68 0.47
C VAL A 398 6.04 11.92 1.07
N MET A 399 6.97 11.04 0.73
CA MET A 399 8.41 11.23 0.93
C MET A 399 9.06 11.22 -0.46
N ALA A 400 9.88 12.24 -0.74
CA ALA A 400 10.56 12.36 -2.02
C ALA A 400 12.03 12.70 -1.84
N VAL A 401 12.88 12.20 -2.74
CA VAL A 401 14.30 12.58 -2.79
C VAL A 401 14.61 13.10 -4.18
N LYS A 402 15.19 14.29 -4.23
CA LYS A 402 15.75 14.89 -5.44
C LYS A 402 17.27 14.83 -5.37
N LYS A 403 17.88 14.23 -6.38
CA LYS A 403 19.31 14.32 -6.66
C LYS A 403 19.50 15.36 -7.76
N SER A 404 20.50 16.20 -7.61
CA SER A 404 21.06 17.06 -8.66
C SER A 404 22.56 17.25 -8.42
N LYS A 405 23.25 17.95 -9.32
CA LYS A 405 24.63 18.42 -9.10
C LYS A 405 24.79 19.27 -7.83
N SER A 406 23.76 20.00 -7.42
CA SER A 406 23.77 20.86 -6.22
C SER A 406 23.67 20.08 -4.90
N GLY A 407 23.29 18.80 -4.97
CA GLY A 407 23.27 17.88 -3.83
C GLY A 407 22.06 16.96 -3.83
N PHE A 408 21.78 16.43 -2.64
CA PHE A 408 20.66 15.52 -2.42
C PHE A 408 19.70 16.16 -1.43
N TYR A 409 18.41 16.12 -1.75
CA TYR A 409 17.39 16.82 -1.01
C TYR A 409 16.27 15.83 -0.69
N LEU A 410 16.09 15.56 0.60
CA LEU A 410 14.95 14.83 1.12
C LEU A 410 13.83 15.81 1.41
N TYR A 411 12.64 15.52 0.92
CA TYR A 411 11.42 16.26 1.20
C TYR A 411 10.34 15.32 1.73
N PHE A 412 9.44 15.86 2.53
CA PHE A 412 8.20 15.20 2.88
C PHE A 412 7.07 16.20 2.99
N ALA A 413 5.86 15.74 2.73
CA ALA A 413 4.64 16.48 2.99
C ALA A 413 3.48 15.53 3.27
N HIS A 414 2.55 15.90 4.14
CA HIS A 414 1.38 15.10 4.45
C HIS A 414 0.22 15.96 4.99
N ASN A 415 -1.01 15.46 4.81
CA ASN A 415 -2.20 15.99 5.47
C ASN A 415 -2.84 14.96 6.44
N THR A 416 -2.15 13.85 6.68
CA THR A 416 -2.48 12.87 7.72
C THR A 416 -2.18 13.44 9.12
N ASP A 417 -2.80 12.88 10.15
CA ASP A 417 -2.59 13.29 11.55
C ASP A 417 -1.11 13.19 11.95
N SER A 418 -0.44 12.12 11.51
CA SER A 418 0.99 11.94 11.68
C SER A 418 1.66 11.26 10.48
N PHE A 419 2.98 11.42 10.37
CA PHE A 419 3.79 10.79 9.35
C PHE A 419 5.22 10.54 9.88
N ALA A 420 5.58 9.27 10.01
CA ALA A 420 6.86 8.84 10.56
C ALA A 420 7.93 8.76 9.47
N LEU A 421 9.09 9.34 9.74
CA LEU A 421 10.20 9.46 8.80
C LEU A 421 11.52 9.12 9.48
N ALA A 422 12.41 8.48 8.73
CA ALA A 422 13.80 8.28 9.13
C ALA A 422 14.72 8.55 7.94
N SER A 423 15.85 9.21 8.18
CA SER A 423 16.86 9.49 7.16
C SER A 423 18.26 9.36 7.72
N MET A 424 19.20 8.93 6.90
CA MET A 424 20.60 8.80 7.29
C MET A 424 21.50 8.95 6.07
N ALA A 425 22.46 9.87 6.14
CA ALA A 425 23.53 10.03 5.18
C ALA A 425 24.77 9.21 5.59
N SER A 426 25.71 9.01 4.67
CA SER A 426 27.01 8.37 4.98
C SER A 426 27.87 9.19 5.96
N THR A 427 27.60 10.50 6.05
CA THR A 427 28.27 11.45 6.93
C THR A 427 27.63 11.54 8.31
N ASP A 428 26.40 11.03 8.47
CA ASP A 428 25.68 11.03 9.74
C ASP A 428 26.24 9.94 10.68
N ARG A 429 26.36 10.27 11.97
CA ARG A 429 26.74 9.29 13.00
C ARG A 429 25.60 8.34 13.34
N GLU A 430 24.37 8.84 13.30
CA GLU A 430 23.15 8.12 13.66
C GLU A 430 22.00 8.57 12.75
N PRO A 431 20.96 7.73 12.55
CA PRO A 431 19.80 8.12 11.76
C PRO A 431 19.01 9.24 12.46
N LEU A 432 18.51 10.19 11.67
CA LEU A 432 17.55 11.18 12.12
C LEU A 432 16.14 10.63 11.94
N CYS A 433 15.40 10.49 13.04
CA CYS A 433 14.00 10.05 13.04
C CYS A 433 13.08 11.20 13.45
N VAL A 434 11.99 11.37 12.72
CA VAL A 434 10.99 12.43 12.96
C VAL A 434 9.59 11.83 12.89
N MET A 435 8.76 12.12 13.89
CA MET A 435 7.32 11.93 13.80
C MET A 435 6.71 13.29 13.48
N SER A 436 6.39 13.52 12.21
CA SER A 436 5.71 14.76 11.79
C SER A 436 4.23 14.67 12.18
N ARG A 437 3.65 15.77 12.67
CA ARG A 437 2.24 15.85 13.08
C ARG A 437 1.57 17.06 12.46
N LEU A 438 0.29 16.92 12.11
CA LEU A 438 -0.52 18.03 11.64
C LEU A 438 -0.67 19.07 12.75
N ARG A 439 -0.34 20.34 12.47
CA ARG A 439 -0.45 21.42 13.45
C ARG A 439 -1.90 21.91 13.52
N GLU A 440 -2.44 22.11 14.72
CA GLU A 440 -3.83 22.53 14.99
C GLU A 440 -4.27 23.82 14.26
N ASN A 441 -3.32 24.67 13.85
CA ASN A 441 -3.58 25.97 13.20
C ASN A 441 -3.16 26.05 11.72
N ASN A 442 -2.61 24.99 11.13
CA ASN A 442 -2.28 24.98 9.70
C ASN A 442 -3.43 24.37 8.92
N TYR A 443 -3.95 25.12 7.95
CA TYR A 443 -4.96 24.69 6.99
C TYR A 443 -4.42 23.56 6.07
N GLY A 444 -4.28 22.35 6.59
CA GLY A 444 -4.35 21.12 5.80
C GLY A 444 -3.04 20.44 5.39
N VAL A 445 -1.84 21.02 5.57
CA VAL A 445 -0.57 20.36 5.17
C VAL A 445 0.56 20.58 6.19
N SER A 446 1.31 19.53 6.49
CA SER A 446 2.59 19.55 7.20
C SER A 446 3.70 19.06 6.29
N GLN A 447 4.83 19.78 6.27
CA GLN A 447 5.92 19.50 5.35
C GLN A 447 7.27 19.86 5.94
N GLY A 448 8.33 19.29 5.35
CA GLY A 448 9.71 19.60 5.73
C GLY A 448 10.71 19.10 4.70
N ALA A 449 11.94 19.57 4.83
CA ALA A 449 13.02 19.23 3.93
C ALA A 449 14.35 19.10 4.67
N ARG A 450 15.26 18.31 4.11
CA ARG A 450 16.63 18.12 4.59
C ARG A 450 17.58 18.04 3.40
N LYS A 451 18.52 18.98 3.32
CA LYS A 451 19.67 18.87 2.42
C LYS A 451 20.69 17.89 2.99
N ILE A 452 21.02 16.86 2.22
CA ILE A 452 22.01 15.84 2.57
C ILE A 452 23.33 16.21 1.88
N HIS A 453 24.35 16.44 2.70
CA HIS A 453 25.71 16.71 2.23
C HIS A 453 26.49 15.40 2.16
N ILE A 454 26.95 15.04 0.97
CA ILE A 454 27.91 13.94 0.77
C ILE A 454 29.31 14.56 0.75
N LYS A 455 30.28 13.84 1.33
CA LYS A 455 31.68 14.25 1.41
C LYS A 455 32.40 14.15 0.07
#